data_AF-A0AAD1AEK7-F1
#
_entry.id   AF-A0AAD1AEK7-F1
#
_cell.length_a   1.000
_cell.length_b   1.000
_cell.length_c   1.000
_cell.angle_alpha   90.00
_cell.angle_beta   90.00
_cell.angle_gamma   90.00
#
_symmetry.space_group_name_H-M   'P 1'
#
loop_
_entity.id
_entity.type
_entity.pdbx_description
1 polymer ?
#
loop_
_entity_poly.entity_id
_entity_poly.type
_entity_poly.pdbx_seq_one_letter_code
_entity_poly.pdbx_strand_id
1 'polypeptide(L)'
;MPSVRALQPPLLRPRHFDRDDVVVHAGLFSLVNSSTTPRAAWTEDLIALGEVLDAAEFPYRLIRGNNGSPFLAVDRVLGAELATLLARAFATEPFYAKTIDKRGTPAQLLAEGVLAPYPRASVFKLFRPRVSSTGSLRYGARSGVRLELWKVGEEEIITPAENALMRNSLPVAEAIDAHVEAYGRTWPTFEGMFEPLVSDIRFDIDIVFSWVDGTDLEFQRARAARLASYVVGEGDDAPARFRQIDELKYALRSVYMYAPWIRRIYIVTDSPRPRWLDEHPDVTLVRSEDHFRDLSVLPTHNSHAVESQLHRIPGLAEHFLYSNDDMFFGRPVDPSIFFSPGGITKFIEATTRIGMGDSNASRSGFENAARVNRRLLRERFGAMTTRHLEHAATPLRKSVMAELEAEFEPEFTATAASRFRSASDVSVTNSLYHYYALMTGRAVVQENAAVKYVDTTMHQGVKDMRKLLKNRGVDFFCLNDGSFPEISAEARTKAVIGFLEEYYPIPAPWERAD
;
A
#
# COMPACT_ATOMS: atom_id res chain seq x y z
N MET A 1 -55.20 -27.58 31.73
CA MET A 1 -54.77 -28.33 30.52
C MET A 1 -56.05 -28.75 29.79
N PRO A 2 -56.22 -28.55 28.46
CA PRO A 2 -55.33 -28.05 27.39
C PRO A 2 -55.78 -26.66 26.82
N SER A 3 -54.93 -25.78 26.27
CA SER A 3 -54.19 -25.79 24.97
C SER A 3 -55.13 -25.74 23.74
N VAL A 4 -54.98 -24.99 22.64
CA VAL A 4 -53.94 -24.13 22.03
C VAL A 4 -54.60 -23.47 20.79
N ARG A 5 -54.29 -22.21 20.47
CA ARG A 5 -53.93 -21.84 19.08
C ARG A 5 -53.10 -20.56 19.06
N ALA A 6 -51.79 -20.78 19.12
CA ALA A 6 -50.78 -19.84 18.68
C ALA A 6 -50.82 -19.71 17.15
N LEU A 7 -50.68 -18.48 16.65
CA LEU A 7 -50.35 -18.22 15.25
C LEU A 7 -49.28 -17.12 15.19
N GLN A 8 -48.02 -17.55 15.13
CA GLN A 8 -46.95 -17.08 14.24
C GLN A 8 -45.65 -17.84 14.57
N PRO A 9 -44.67 -18.02 13.66
CA PRO A 9 -44.66 -17.84 12.21
C PRO A 9 -43.94 -19.03 11.49
N PRO A 10 -43.57 -18.92 10.20
CA PRO A 10 -42.30 -18.29 9.88
C PRO A 10 -42.46 -17.16 8.87
N LEU A 11 -41.92 -15.98 9.21
CA LEU A 11 -41.60 -14.99 8.20
C LEU A 11 -40.57 -15.66 7.29
N LEU A 12 -40.96 -15.76 6.03
CA LEU A 12 -40.20 -16.30 4.93
C LEU A 12 -38.84 -15.58 4.81
N ARG A 13 -37.85 -16.34 4.31
CA ARG A 13 -36.49 -15.95 3.88
C ARG A 13 -36.35 -14.46 3.49
N PRO A 14 -35.24 -13.78 3.84
CA PRO A 14 -35.08 -12.36 3.50
C PRO A 14 -34.88 -12.19 1.99
N ARG A 15 -35.96 -11.82 1.29
CA ARG A 15 -35.97 -11.36 -0.11
C ARG A 15 -35.79 -9.82 -0.16
N HIS A 16 -34.73 -9.27 0.43
CA HIS A 16 -34.66 -7.82 0.61
C HIS A 16 -33.91 -7.03 -0.47
N PHE A 17 -33.20 -7.68 -1.40
CA PHE A 17 -32.64 -7.01 -2.57
C PHE A 17 -32.83 -7.92 -3.79
N ASP A 18 -33.67 -7.51 -4.75
CA ASP A 18 -33.84 -8.20 -6.05
C ASP A 18 -32.83 -7.61 -7.04
N ARG A 19 -31.56 -7.94 -6.83
CA ARG A 19 -30.40 -7.34 -7.49
C ARG A 19 -29.33 -8.40 -7.72
N ASP A 20 -28.87 -8.53 -8.96
CA ASP A 20 -27.86 -9.52 -9.35
C ASP A 20 -26.46 -9.21 -8.79
N ASP A 21 -26.20 -7.95 -8.43
CA ASP A 21 -24.94 -7.50 -7.85
C ASP A 21 -24.89 -7.65 -6.31
N VAL A 22 -25.95 -8.15 -5.66
CA VAL A 22 -26.02 -8.35 -4.21
C VAL A 22 -26.02 -9.84 -3.85
N VAL A 23 -25.05 -10.26 -3.05
CA VAL A 23 -24.93 -11.63 -2.54
C VAL A 23 -24.91 -11.68 -1.02
N VAL A 24 -25.29 -12.81 -0.42
CA VAL A 24 -25.12 -13.03 1.02
C VAL A 24 -23.76 -13.66 1.28
N HIS A 25 -22.88 -12.93 1.98
CA HIS A 25 -21.55 -13.40 2.33
C HIS A 25 -21.27 -13.13 3.81
N ALA A 26 -20.82 -14.16 4.55
CA ALA A 26 -20.57 -14.11 5.99
C ALA A 26 -21.73 -13.52 6.82
N GLY A 27 -22.97 -13.77 6.40
CA GLY A 27 -24.19 -13.30 7.07
C GLY A 27 -24.58 -11.85 6.79
N LEU A 28 -23.92 -11.17 5.83
CA LEU A 28 -24.25 -9.82 5.40
C LEU A 28 -24.61 -9.79 3.92
N PHE A 29 -25.54 -8.94 3.53
CA PHE A 29 -25.73 -8.55 2.13
C PHE A 29 -24.50 -7.76 1.67
N SER A 30 -23.89 -8.19 0.57
CA SER A 30 -22.63 -7.65 0.08
C SER A 30 -22.71 -7.42 -1.42
N LEU A 31 -22.17 -6.29 -1.88
CA LEU A 31 -22.00 -6.01 -3.30
C LEU A 31 -20.89 -6.88 -3.88
N VAL A 32 -21.12 -7.45 -5.05
CA VAL A 32 -20.07 -8.08 -5.86
C VAL A 32 -19.15 -6.98 -6.37
N ASN A 33 -17.85 -7.11 -6.11
CA ASN A 33 -16.84 -6.11 -6.45
C ASN A 33 -15.76 -6.69 -7.37
N SER A 34 -15.62 -6.13 -8.56
CA SER A 34 -14.59 -6.50 -9.53
C SER A 34 -13.66 -5.34 -9.92
N SER A 35 -14.01 -4.10 -9.58
CA SER A 35 -13.36 -2.90 -10.13
C SER A 35 -13.02 -1.83 -9.08
N THR A 36 -13.67 -1.85 -7.92
CA THR A 36 -13.53 -0.77 -6.94
C THR A 36 -12.42 -1.08 -5.94
N THR A 37 -11.44 -0.20 -5.80
CA THR A 37 -10.40 -0.28 -4.75
C THR A 37 -10.98 0.03 -3.36
N PRO A 38 -10.28 -0.31 -2.25
CA PRO A 38 -10.77 0.05 -0.92
C PRO A 38 -11.01 1.55 -0.72
N ARG A 39 -10.16 2.40 -1.31
CA ARG A 39 -10.29 3.86 -1.22
C ARG A 39 -11.45 4.37 -2.07
N ALA A 40 -11.63 3.86 -3.28
CA ALA A 40 -12.78 4.20 -4.12
C ALA A 40 -14.09 3.80 -3.46
N ALA A 41 -14.18 2.58 -2.89
CA ALA A 41 -15.37 2.09 -2.20
C ALA A 41 -15.75 2.96 -0.99
N TRP A 42 -14.75 3.36 -0.20
CA TRP A 42 -14.96 4.30 0.91
C TRP A 42 -15.43 5.68 0.41
N THR A 43 -14.91 6.15 -0.72
CA THR A 43 -15.26 7.46 -1.30
C THR A 43 -16.69 7.45 -1.86
N GLU A 44 -17.08 6.40 -2.58
CA GLU A 44 -18.45 6.16 -3.02
C GLU A 44 -19.43 6.16 -1.85
N ASP A 45 -19.08 5.47 -0.75
CA ASP A 45 -19.93 5.41 0.45
C ASP A 45 -20.02 6.78 1.15
N LEU A 46 -18.92 7.55 1.20
CA LEU A 46 -18.91 8.89 1.77
C LEU A 46 -19.81 9.84 0.96
N ILE A 47 -19.63 9.86 -0.37
CA ILE A 47 -20.42 10.70 -1.28
C ILE A 47 -21.90 10.37 -1.16
N ALA A 48 -22.28 9.08 -1.26
CA ALA A 48 -23.66 8.66 -1.15
C ALA A 48 -24.32 9.09 0.17
N LEU A 49 -23.59 8.99 1.30
CA LEU A 49 -24.09 9.46 2.59
C LEU A 49 -24.32 10.96 2.59
N GLY A 50 -23.37 11.74 2.08
CA GLY A 50 -23.50 13.19 2.10
C GLY A 50 -24.52 13.73 1.09
N GLU A 51 -24.74 13.08 -0.05
CA GLU A 51 -25.83 13.42 -0.99
C GLU A 51 -27.21 13.26 -0.33
N VAL A 52 -27.41 12.18 0.43
CA VAL A 52 -28.65 11.94 1.18
C VAL A 52 -28.87 13.01 2.26
N LEU A 53 -27.80 13.42 2.95
CA LEU A 53 -27.88 14.44 3.99
C LEU A 53 -28.20 15.82 3.38
N ASP A 54 -27.55 16.19 2.29
CA ASP A 54 -27.82 17.44 1.57
C ASP A 54 -29.25 17.49 1.03
N ALA A 55 -29.73 16.41 0.40
CA ALA A 55 -31.07 16.35 -0.17
C ALA A 55 -32.19 16.48 0.89
N ALA A 56 -31.88 16.15 2.14
CA ALA A 56 -32.77 16.30 3.29
C ALA A 56 -32.53 17.60 4.08
N GLU A 57 -31.61 18.46 3.64
CA GLU A 57 -31.13 19.63 4.39
C GLU A 57 -30.73 19.28 5.83
N PHE A 58 -30.22 18.06 6.02
CA PHE A 58 -29.90 17.51 7.33
C PHE A 58 -28.60 18.13 7.84
N PRO A 59 -28.51 18.62 9.09
CA PRO A 59 -27.31 19.25 9.59
C PRO A 59 -26.22 18.21 9.92
N TYR A 60 -25.07 18.35 9.28
CA TYR A 60 -23.87 17.55 9.54
C TYR A 60 -22.60 18.35 9.25
N ARG A 61 -21.45 17.80 9.63
CA ARG A 61 -20.14 18.35 9.28
C ARG A 61 -19.22 17.24 8.82
N LEU A 62 -18.41 17.50 7.80
CA LEU A 62 -17.23 16.70 7.49
C LEU A 62 -16.08 17.16 8.39
N ILE A 63 -15.44 16.22 9.08
CA ILE A 63 -14.38 16.51 10.05
C ILE A 63 -13.14 15.70 9.69
N ARG A 64 -11.97 16.33 9.81
CA ARG A 64 -10.68 15.68 9.56
C ARG A 64 -10.23 14.87 10.78
N GLY A 65 -10.05 13.56 10.63
CA GLY A 65 -9.51 12.71 11.71
C GLY A 65 -7.99 12.82 11.88
N ASN A 66 -7.47 12.41 13.05
CA ASN A 66 -6.04 12.43 13.38
C ASN A 66 -5.14 11.65 12.40
N ASN A 67 -5.69 10.66 11.71
CA ASN A 67 -4.99 9.86 10.71
C ASN A 67 -5.23 10.38 9.27
N GLY A 68 -5.72 11.61 9.12
CA GLY A 68 -6.06 12.24 7.84
C GLY A 68 -7.35 11.72 7.19
N SER A 69 -7.92 10.59 7.65
CA SER A 69 -9.19 10.09 7.11
C SER A 69 -10.36 10.90 7.69
N PRO A 70 -11.19 11.54 6.87
CA PRO A 70 -12.28 12.34 7.38
C PRO A 70 -13.48 11.45 7.78
N PHE A 71 -14.40 12.06 8.51
CA PHE A 71 -15.59 11.42 9.03
C PHE A 71 -16.75 12.40 9.11
N LEU A 72 -17.98 11.89 9.19
CA LEU A 72 -19.18 12.70 9.34
C LEU A 72 -19.48 12.89 10.83
N ALA A 73 -19.81 14.11 11.23
CA ALA A 73 -20.25 14.46 12.56
C ALA A 73 -21.67 15.02 12.52
N VAL A 74 -22.52 14.57 13.43
CA VAL A 74 -23.92 14.95 13.56
C VAL A 74 -24.22 15.19 15.04
N ASP A 75 -25.14 16.11 15.36
CA ASP A 75 -25.62 16.25 16.73
C ASP A 75 -26.35 14.98 17.18
N ARG A 76 -25.97 14.46 18.35
CA ARG A 76 -26.54 13.29 18.99
C ARG A 76 -28.05 13.38 19.16
N VAL A 77 -28.60 14.57 19.40
CA VAL A 77 -30.06 14.70 19.56
C VAL A 77 -30.82 14.34 18.28
N LEU A 78 -30.16 14.48 17.11
CA LEU A 78 -30.71 14.14 15.80
C LEU A 78 -30.44 12.69 15.39
N GLY A 79 -29.79 11.89 16.24
CA GLY A 79 -29.38 10.52 15.88
C GLY A 79 -30.53 9.58 15.49
N ALA A 80 -31.71 9.74 16.09
CA ALA A 80 -32.90 8.94 15.73
C ALA A 80 -33.51 9.36 14.39
N GLU A 81 -33.52 10.67 14.11
CA GLU A 81 -33.96 11.22 12.84
C GLU A 81 -33.01 10.81 11.72
N LEU A 82 -31.69 10.91 11.95
CA LEU A 82 -30.65 10.43 11.05
C LEU A 82 -30.86 8.94 10.70
N ALA A 83 -31.09 8.09 11.71
CA ALA A 83 -31.32 6.66 11.48
C ALA A 83 -32.54 6.42 10.58
N THR A 84 -33.62 7.18 10.79
CA THR A 84 -34.84 7.10 9.98
C THR A 84 -34.61 7.59 8.55
N LEU A 85 -33.90 8.70 8.38
CA LEU A 85 -33.53 9.26 7.08
C LEU A 85 -32.70 8.25 6.27
N LEU A 86 -31.62 7.75 6.86
CA LEU A 86 -30.73 6.78 6.21
C LEU A 86 -31.45 5.48 5.88
N ALA A 87 -32.36 5.02 6.74
CA ALA A 87 -33.16 3.82 6.48
C ALA A 87 -34.04 3.95 5.25
N ARG A 88 -34.68 5.12 5.07
CA ARG A 88 -35.50 5.40 3.90
C ARG A 88 -34.64 5.55 2.64
N ALA A 89 -33.56 6.32 2.72
CA ALA A 89 -32.70 6.60 1.58
C ALA A 89 -31.96 5.35 1.07
N PHE A 90 -31.54 4.48 1.98
CA PHE A 90 -30.81 3.26 1.66
C PHE A 90 -31.66 1.98 1.80
N ALA A 91 -32.99 2.09 1.66
CA ALA A 91 -33.90 0.95 1.78
C ALA A 91 -33.61 -0.18 0.78
N THR A 92 -33.02 0.16 -0.38
CA THR A 92 -32.67 -0.75 -1.48
C THR A 92 -31.16 -0.94 -1.65
N GLU A 93 -30.36 -0.47 -0.68
CA GLU A 93 -28.91 -0.62 -0.66
C GLU A 93 -28.46 -1.51 0.52
N PRO A 94 -27.45 -2.38 0.35
CA PRO A 94 -26.91 -3.21 1.43
C PRO A 94 -25.99 -2.38 2.33
N PHE A 95 -26.48 -1.27 2.87
CA PHE A 95 -25.72 -0.34 3.69
C PHE A 95 -25.85 -0.72 5.16
N TYR A 96 -24.72 -0.83 5.86
CA TYR A 96 -24.69 -1.24 7.26
C TYR A 96 -24.07 -0.18 8.15
N ALA A 97 -24.54 -0.13 9.40
CA ALA A 97 -23.89 0.55 10.50
C ALA A 97 -23.29 -0.45 11.50
N LYS A 98 -22.09 -0.15 12.00
CA LYS A 98 -21.47 -0.90 13.08
C LYS A 98 -20.83 0.05 14.09
N THR A 99 -21.27 0.01 15.35
CA THR A 99 -20.60 0.77 16.41
C THR A 99 -19.22 0.21 16.73
N ILE A 100 -18.28 1.10 17.04
CA ILE A 100 -16.94 0.72 17.54
C ILE A 100 -16.79 0.91 19.06
N ASP A 101 -17.77 1.53 19.72
CA ASP A 101 -17.74 1.81 21.16
C ASP A 101 -17.90 0.55 22.02
N LYS A 102 -18.50 -0.51 21.44
CA LYS A 102 -18.68 -1.80 22.10
C LYS A 102 -18.23 -2.94 21.20
N ARG A 103 -17.15 -3.61 21.59
CA ARG A 103 -16.67 -4.82 20.90
C ARG A 103 -17.75 -5.91 20.94
N GLY A 104 -17.85 -6.67 19.85
CA GLY A 104 -18.81 -7.77 19.72
C GLY A 104 -20.22 -7.35 19.28
N THR A 105 -20.51 -6.05 19.18
CA THR A 105 -21.81 -5.60 18.63
C THR A 105 -21.90 -5.92 17.14
N PRO A 106 -22.99 -6.57 16.68
CA PRO A 106 -23.19 -6.90 15.27
C PRO A 106 -23.40 -5.64 14.42
N ALA A 107 -23.14 -5.76 13.12
CA ALA A 107 -23.56 -4.73 12.17
C ALA A 107 -25.09 -4.77 12.01
N GLN A 108 -25.70 -3.61 11.76
CA GLN A 108 -27.14 -3.46 11.52
C GLN A 108 -27.36 -2.94 10.11
N LEU A 109 -28.36 -3.47 9.41
CA LEU A 109 -28.72 -2.96 8.10
C LEU A 109 -29.40 -1.60 8.30
N LEU A 110 -28.94 -0.54 7.62
CA LEU A 110 -29.48 0.80 7.79
C LEU A 110 -30.99 0.85 7.50
N ALA A 111 -31.47 0.06 6.54
CA ALA A 111 -32.89 -0.07 6.19
C ALA A 111 -33.79 -0.49 7.39
N GLU A 112 -33.22 -1.04 8.47
CA GLU A 112 -33.96 -1.39 9.69
C GLU A 112 -34.23 -0.18 10.61
N GLY A 113 -33.71 1.02 10.31
CA GLY A 113 -33.97 2.23 11.09
C GLY A 113 -33.14 2.35 12.36
N VAL A 114 -32.10 1.53 12.54
CA VAL A 114 -31.27 1.48 13.75
C VAL A 114 -29.78 1.49 13.41
N LEU A 115 -29.03 2.44 13.97
CA LEU A 115 -27.57 2.54 13.76
C LEU A 115 -26.79 1.48 14.57
N ALA A 116 -27.25 1.14 15.77
CA ALA A 116 -26.70 0.04 16.58
C ALA A 116 -27.70 -0.40 17.65
N PRO A 117 -27.68 -1.67 18.09
CA PRO A 117 -28.45 -2.15 19.24
C PRO A 117 -27.79 -1.75 20.58
N TYR A 118 -27.18 -0.56 20.62
CA TYR A 118 -26.50 -0.01 21.79
C TYR A 118 -26.78 1.51 21.87
N PRO A 119 -27.79 1.94 22.65
CA PRO A 119 -28.24 3.34 22.66
C PRO A 119 -27.19 4.38 23.08
N ARG A 120 -26.11 3.95 23.76
CA ARG A 120 -25.03 4.85 24.16
C ARG A 120 -23.96 5.03 23.08
N ALA A 121 -24.01 4.25 22.00
CA ALA A 121 -23.09 4.37 20.87
C ALA A 121 -23.07 5.80 20.34
N SER A 122 -21.88 6.32 20.12
CA SER A 122 -21.60 7.64 19.60
C SER A 122 -20.65 7.58 18.40
N VAL A 123 -19.94 6.47 18.18
CA VAL A 123 -19.07 6.27 17.01
C VAL A 123 -19.46 5.02 16.23
N PHE A 124 -19.64 5.19 14.92
CA PHE A 124 -20.11 4.18 13.99
C PHE A 124 -19.21 4.09 12.76
N LYS A 125 -19.22 2.93 12.13
CA LYS A 125 -18.74 2.69 10.77
C LYS A 125 -19.93 2.41 9.88
N LEU A 126 -20.16 3.29 8.91
CA LEU A 126 -21.16 3.14 7.86
C LEU A 126 -20.46 2.60 6.62
N PHE A 127 -20.97 1.51 6.04
CA PHE A 127 -20.33 0.85 4.90
C PHE A 127 -21.29 -0.03 4.12
N ARG A 128 -21.08 -0.15 2.81
CA ARG A 128 -21.61 -1.26 2.01
C ARG A 128 -20.58 -2.38 1.97
N PRO A 129 -20.88 -3.58 2.53
CA PRO A 129 -19.99 -4.72 2.40
C PRO A 129 -19.76 -5.01 0.91
N ARG A 130 -18.50 -5.24 0.54
CA ARG A 130 -18.12 -5.58 -0.83
C ARG A 130 -17.29 -6.86 -0.79
N VAL A 131 -17.47 -7.72 -1.78
CA VAL A 131 -16.75 -8.99 -1.86
C VAL A 131 -16.35 -9.27 -3.31
N SER A 132 -15.13 -9.73 -3.54
CA SER A 132 -14.71 -10.18 -4.87
C SER A 132 -15.55 -11.37 -5.33
N SER A 133 -15.63 -11.60 -6.64
CA SER A 133 -16.33 -12.76 -7.22
C SER A 133 -15.87 -14.11 -6.63
N THR A 134 -14.60 -14.21 -6.25
CA THR A 134 -13.99 -15.38 -5.60
C THR A 134 -14.22 -15.44 -4.08
N GLY A 135 -14.71 -14.37 -3.44
CA GLY A 135 -14.82 -14.28 -1.98
C GLY A 135 -13.53 -13.88 -1.24
N SER A 136 -12.39 -13.79 -1.95
CA SER A 136 -11.05 -13.65 -1.36
C SER A 136 -10.73 -12.25 -0.83
N LEU A 137 -11.30 -11.21 -1.43
CA LEU A 137 -11.17 -9.83 -1.00
C LEU A 137 -12.50 -9.34 -0.46
N ARG A 138 -12.50 -8.74 0.74
CA ARG A 138 -13.70 -8.17 1.33
C ARG A 138 -13.45 -6.77 1.87
N TYR A 139 -14.41 -5.88 1.67
CA TYR A 139 -14.52 -4.62 2.38
C TYR A 139 -15.68 -4.72 3.36
N GLY A 140 -15.42 -4.31 4.59
CA GLY A 140 -16.43 -4.31 5.66
C GLY A 140 -16.23 -3.09 6.55
N ALA A 141 -16.69 -3.15 7.80
CA ALA A 141 -16.66 -2.01 8.72
C ALA A 141 -15.28 -1.31 8.85
N ARG A 142 -14.16 -2.02 8.69
CA ARG A 142 -12.81 -1.42 8.73
C ARG A 142 -12.59 -0.40 7.60
N SER A 143 -13.22 -0.61 6.45
CA SER A 143 -13.19 0.28 5.29
C SER A 143 -14.36 1.26 5.26
N GLY A 144 -15.17 1.32 6.32
CA GLY A 144 -16.36 2.18 6.38
C GLY A 144 -16.05 3.63 6.72
N VAL A 145 -16.96 4.50 6.28
CA VAL A 145 -17.03 5.91 6.68
C VAL A 145 -17.32 5.97 8.17
N ARG A 146 -16.53 6.75 8.92
CA ARG A 146 -16.82 6.97 10.33
C ARG A 146 -17.95 8.00 10.42
N LEU A 147 -18.93 7.73 11.28
CA LEU A 147 -19.96 8.67 11.70
C LEU A 147 -19.82 8.86 13.21
N GLU A 148 -19.91 10.10 13.67
CA GLU A 148 -19.93 10.46 15.07
C GLU A 148 -21.18 11.23 15.44
N LEU A 149 -21.71 10.92 16.63
CA LEU A 149 -22.78 11.65 17.28
C LEU A 149 -22.19 12.50 18.41
N TRP A 150 -22.13 13.81 18.20
CA TRP A 150 -21.56 14.79 19.12
C TRP A 150 -22.62 15.35 20.05
N LYS A 151 -22.27 15.79 21.25
CA LYS A 151 -23.19 16.51 22.11
C LYS A 151 -22.98 18.00 21.85
N VAL A 152 -23.95 18.66 21.24
CA VAL A 152 -23.92 20.11 21.00
C VAL A 152 -24.81 20.76 22.06
N GLY A 153 -24.21 21.50 22.98
CA GLY A 153 -24.91 22.32 23.97
C GLY A 153 -25.01 23.78 23.52
N GLU A 154 -25.48 24.66 24.41
CA GLU A 154 -25.56 26.10 24.13
C GLU A 154 -24.17 26.78 24.13
N GLU A 155 -23.30 26.37 25.06
CA GLU A 155 -21.98 26.97 25.24
C GLU A 155 -20.83 26.08 24.76
N GLU A 156 -21.03 24.75 24.73
CA GLU A 156 -19.97 23.76 24.53
C GLU A 156 -20.40 22.64 23.58
N ILE A 157 -19.48 22.21 22.72
CA ILE A 157 -19.58 21.00 21.92
C ILE A 157 -18.65 19.94 22.51
N ILE A 158 -19.17 18.74 22.79
CA ILE A 158 -18.39 17.60 23.30
C ILE A 158 -18.40 16.49 22.25
N THR A 159 -17.21 16.04 21.87
CA THR A 159 -17.03 14.97 20.87
C THR A 159 -16.60 13.64 21.50
N PRO A 160 -16.84 12.51 20.83
CA PRO A 160 -16.40 11.20 21.33
C PRO A 160 -14.87 11.05 21.42
N ALA A 161 -14.12 11.76 20.58
CA ALA A 161 -12.66 11.72 20.53
C ALA A 161 -12.08 13.01 19.92
N GLU A 162 -10.82 13.28 20.22
CA GLU A 162 -10.04 14.33 19.55
C GLU A 162 -9.93 14.06 18.04
N ASN A 163 -9.80 15.14 17.28
CA ASN A 163 -9.60 15.09 15.83
C ASN A 163 -8.42 15.98 15.43
N ALA A 164 -8.18 16.13 14.12
CA ALA A 164 -6.95 16.73 13.62
C ALA A 164 -6.73 18.19 14.05
N LEU A 165 -7.81 18.91 14.42
CA LEU A 165 -7.74 20.31 14.80
C LEU A 165 -8.16 20.56 16.25
N MET A 166 -9.21 19.91 16.73
CA MET A 166 -9.85 20.22 18.01
C MET A 166 -9.75 19.08 19.03
N ARG A 167 -9.76 19.49 20.30
CA ARG A 167 -9.87 18.60 21.47
C ARG A 167 -11.25 17.93 21.51
N ASN A 168 -11.47 17.11 22.54
CA ASN A 168 -12.77 16.47 22.78
C ASN A 168 -13.86 17.42 23.31
N SER A 169 -13.52 18.68 23.59
CA SER A 169 -14.44 19.76 23.93
C SER A 169 -13.95 21.06 23.29
N LEU A 170 -14.90 21.89 22.82
CA LEU A 170 -14.68 23.26 22.36
C LEU A 170 -15.91 24.14 22.64
N PRO A 171 -15.72 25.45 22.86
CA PRO A 171 -16.83 26.40 22.91
C PRO A 171 -17.58 26.49 21.58
N VAL A 172 -18.91 26.57 21.64
CA VAL A 172 -19.76 26.75 20.44
C VAL A 172 -19.39 28.01 19.66
N ALA A 173 -18.99 29.08 20.36
CA ALA A 173 -18.58 30.34 19.73
C ALA A 173 -17.32 30.22 18.86
N GLU A 174 -16.50 29.17 19.05
CA GLU A 174 -15.30 28.91 18.24
C GLU A 174 -15.59 27.98 17.04
N ALA A 175 -16.76 27.31 17.03
CA ALA A 175 -17.17 26.41 15.97
C ALA A 175 -17.76 27.17 14.77
N ILE A 176 -16.93 27.98 14.12
CA ILE A 176 -17.32 28.81 12.97
C ILE A 176 -17.57 27.93 11.75
N ASP A 177 -18.78 28.03 11.19
CA ASP A 177 -19.17 27.26 10.00
C ASP A 177 -18.38 27.67 8.76
N ALA A 178 -17.93 26.67 8.01
CA ALA A 178 -17.23 26.82 6.76
C ALA A 178 -17.58 25.70 5.78
N HIS A 179 -16.96 25.74 4.60
CA HIS A 179 -17.11 24.72 3.56
C HIS A 179 -15.75 24.31 3.02
N VAL A 180 -15.62 23.06 2.58
CA VAL A 180 -14.42 22.55 1.92
C VAL A 180 -14.77 21.80 0.63
N GLU A 181 -14.00 22.03 -0.43
CA GLU A 181 -14.04 21.20 -1.64
C GLU A 181 -13.20 19.95 -1.43
N ALA A 182 -13.84 18.78 -1.39
CA ALA A 182 -13.16 17.51 -1.23
C ALA A 182 -13.94 16.39 -1.91
N TYR A 183 -13.25 15.38 -2.43
CA TYR A 183 -13.89 14.21 -3.07
C TYR A 183 -14.89 14.58 -4.18
N GLY A 184 -14.63 15.67 -4.91
CA GLY A 184 -15.47 16.12 -6.02
C GLY A 184 -16.74 16.87 -5.63
N ARG A 185 -16.90 17.31 -4.38
CA ARG A 185 -18.03 18.14 -3.94
C ARG A 185 -17.69 19.05 -2.76
N THR A 186 -18.57 20.02 -2.52
CA THR A 186 -18.55 20.89 -1.34
C THR A 186 -19.10 20.16 -0.11
N TRP A 187 -18.43 20.29 1.03
CA TRP A 187 -18.85 19.72 2.32
C TRP A 187 -18.97 20.81 3.39
N PRO A 188 -20.03 20.81 4.22
CA PRO A 188 -20.07 21.66 5.41
C PRO A 188 -19.03 21.19 6.42
N THR A 189 -18.30 22.13 7.03
CA THR A 189 -17.24 21.85 8.00
C THR A 189 -17.05 23.05 8.93
N PHE A 190 -15.94 23.09 9.68
CA PHE A 190 -15.53 24.26 10.46
C PHE A 190 -14.36 24.98 9.80
N GLU A 191 -14.26 26.28 10.05
CA GLU A 191 -13.10 27.09 9.65
C GLU A 191 -11.79 26.43 10.15
N GLY A 192 -10.78 26.36 9.30
CA GLY A 192 -9.49 25.75 9.64
C GLY A 192 -9.44 24.21 9.57
N MET A 193 -10.58 23.50 9.55
CA MET A 193 -10.62 22.03 9.73
C MET A 193 -9.81 21.23 8.68
N PHE A 194 -9.76 21.75 7.46
CA PHE A 194 -9.04 21.13 6.34
C PHE A 194 -7.86 21.95 5.86
N GLU A 195 -7.41 22.93 6.67
CA GLU A 195 -6.18 23.65 6.37
C GLU A 195 -4.99 22.68 6.37
N PRO A 196 -3.99 22.92 5.52
CA PRO A 196 -2.77 22.13 5.50
C PRO A 196 -2.04 22.18 6.85
N LEU A 197 -1.85 21.02 7.48
CA LEU A 197 -1.16 20.92 8.77
C LEU A 197 0.35 20.80 8.56
N VAL A 198 1.14 21.23 9.55
CA VAL A 198 2.60 21.01 9.58
C VAL A 198 2.98 19.53 9.66
N SER A 199 2.04 18.69 10.11
CA SER A 199 2.17 17.23 10.15
C SER A 199 1.85 16.56 8.82
N ASP A 200 1.46 17.30 7.79
CA ASP A 200 1.07 16.74 6.50
C ASP A 200 2.28 16.52 5.61
N ILE A 201 2.28 15.39 4.91
CA ILE A 201 3.21 15.15 3.80
C ILE A 201 2.57 15.76 2.56
N ARG A 202 3.15 16.86 2.06
CA ARG A 202 2.59 17.65 0.94
C ARG A 202 3.50 17.73 -0.28
N PHE A 203 4.61 17.02 -0.28
CA PHE A 203 5.48 16.90 -1.44
C PHE A 203 5.07 15.69 -2.28
N ASP A 204 5.35 15.77 -3.58
CA ASP A 204 5.12 14.68 -4.51
C ASP A 204 5.97 13.47 -4.15
N ILE A 205 5.38 12.27 -4.26
CA ILE A 205 6.08 11.00 -4.10
C ILE A 205 5.81 10.12 -5.31
N ASP A 206 6.88 9.75 -6.00
CA ASP A 206 6.83 8.77 -7.10
C ASP A 206 7.26 7.38 -6.62
N ILE A 207 7.07 6.35 -7.46
CA ILE A 207 7.64 5.02 -7.25
C ILE A 207 8.38 4.55 -8.49
N VAL A 208 9.52 3.91 -8.30
CA VAL A 208 10.38 3.34 -9.34
C VAL A 208 10.46 1.83 -9.14
N PHE A 209 10.05 1.08 -10.15
CA PHE A 209 10.24 -0.37 -10.24
C PHE A 209 11.44 -0.68 -11.13
N SER A 210 12.38 -1.50 -10.66
CA SER A 210 13.32 -2.18 -11.56
C SER A 210 12.75 -3.52 -11.98
N TRP A 211 12.64 -3.76 -13.28
CA TRP A 211 12.05 -4.99 -13.82
C TRP A 211 12.72 -5.45 -15.12
N VAL A 212 12.77 -6.76 -15.32
CA VAL A 212 13.25 -7.39 -16.55
C VAL A 212 12.36 -8.58 -16.91
N ASP A 213 12.09 -8.76 -18.20
CA ASP A 213 11.42 -9.96 -18.69
C ASP A 213 12.39 -11.14 -18.67
N GLY A 214 12.28 -11.97 -17.65
CA GLY A 214 13.08 -13.18 -17.51
C GLY A 214 12.88 -14.20 -18.64
N THR A 215 11.78 -14.12 -19.40
CA THR A 215 11.44 -15.05 -20.49
C THR A 215 11.92 -14.59 -21.88
N ASP A 216 12.43 -13.37 -21.99
CA ASP A 216 12.92 -12.82 -23.24
C ASP A 216 14.18 -13.59 -23.71
N LEU A 217 14.05 -14.29 -24.84
CA LEU A 217 15.12 -15.11 -25.41
C LEU A 217 16.32 -14.28 -25.87
N GLU A 218 16.12 -13.05 -26.33
CA GLU A 218 17.21 -12.16 -26.71
C GLU A 218 17.97 -11.67 -25.48
N PHE A 219 17.24 -11.32 -24.41
CA PHE A 219 17.83 -11.00 -23.11
C PHE A 219 18.65 -12.18 -22.56
N GLN A 220 18.08 -13.38 -22.55
CA GLN A 220 18.77 -14.60 -22.09
C GLN A 220 20.02 -14.91 -22.91
N ARG A 221 19.95 -14.81 -24.25
CA ARG A 221 21.10 -15.04 -25.15
C ARG A 221 22.19 -13.99 -24.94
N ALA A 222 21.83 -12.72 -24.89
CA ALA A 222 22.77 -11.63 -24.65
C ALA A 222 23.44 -11.72 -23.28
N ARG A 223 22.69 -12.17 -22.26
CA ARG A 223 23.21 -12.45 -20.91
C ARG A 223 24.16 -13.63 -20.92
N ALA A 224 23.76 -14.77 -21.47
CA ALA A 224 24.56 -15.99 -21.52
C ALA A 224 25.88 -15.81 -22.29
N ALA A 225 25.84 -15.12 -23.44
CA ALA A 225 27.03 -14.82 -24.24
C ALA A 225 28.07 -13.99 -23.44
N ARG A 226 27.60 -13.08 -22.59
CA ARG A 226 28.46 -12.23 -21.74
C ARG A 226 28.89 -12.90 -20.44
N LEU A 227 28.11 -13.87 -19.96
CA LEU A 227 28.40 -14.63 -18.74
C LEU A 227 29.56 -15.63 -18.94
N ALA A 228 29.80 -16.08 -20.17
CA ALA A 228 30.84 -17.05 -20.51
C ALA A 228 32.27 -16.62 -20.10
N SER A 229 32.49 -15.34 -19.81
CA SER A 229 33.77 -14.77 -19.36
C SER A 229 33.71 -14.14 -17.96
N TYR A 230 32.68 -14.42 -17.16
CA TYR A 230 32.45 -13.78 -15.85
C TYR A 230 32.34 -14.82 -14.72
N VAL A 231 32.97 -14.52 -13.57
CA VAL A 231 32.77 -15.29 -12.33
C VAL A 231 31.60 -14.69 -11.58
N VAL A 232 30.56 -15.48 -11.32
CA VAL A 232 29.38 -15.07 -10.54
C VAL A 232 29.37 -15.77 -9.18
N GLY A 233 28.86 -15.05 -8.16
CA GLY A 233 28.69 -15.58 -6.81
C GLY A 233 27.53 -16.59 -6.71
N GLU A 234 27.47 -17.29 -5.58
CA GLU A 234 26.43 -18.29 -5.30
C GLU A 234 25.01 -17.73 -5.49
N GLY A 235 24.19 -18.43 -6.30
CA GLY A 235 22.79 -18.10 -6.55
C GLY A 235 22.53 -16.98 -7.55
N ASP A 236 23.56 -16.31 -8.09
CA ASP A 236 23.39 -15.22 -9.07
C ASP A 236 23.06 -15.72 -10.51
N ASP A 237 23.24 -17.02 -10.78
CA ASP A 237 22.94 -17.72 -12.03
C ASP A 237 21.70 -18.63 -11.97
N ALA A 238 20.99 -18.66 -10.84
CA ALA A 238 19.90 -19.61 -10.60
C ALA A 238 18.75 -19.50 -11.63
N PRO A 239 18.21 -20.63 -12.14
CA PRO A 239 17.09 -20.65 -13.10
C PRO A 239 15.81 -19.94 -12.64
N ALA A 240 15.66 -19.76 -11.33
CA ALA A 240 14.57 -19.00 -10.70
C ALA A 240 14.50 -17.54 -11.18
N ARG A 241 15.63 -16.93 -11.58
CA ARG A 241 15.67 -15.54 -12.09
C ARG A 241 15.02 -15.32 -13.46
N PHE A 242 14.56 -16.38 -14.14
CA PHE A 242 14.07 -16.34 -15.53
C PHE A 242 12.59 -16.71 -15.68
N ARG A 243 11.85 -16.84 -14.58
CA ARG A 243 10.43 -17.21 -14.61
C ARG A 243 9.59 -15.95 -14.48
N GLN A 244 8.85 -15.61 -15.53
CA GLN A 244 7.84 -14.56 -15.49
C GLN A 244 6.48 -15.18 -15.18
N ILE A 245 5.83 -14.76 -14.11
CA ILE A 245 4.42 -15.08 -13.82
C ILE A 245 3.59 -13.81 -13.62
N ASP A 246 4.02 -12.73 -14.28
CA ASP A 246 3.43 -11.38 -14.24
C ASP A 246 3.45 -10.76 -12.84
N GLU A 247 4.48 -11.03 -12.02
CA GLU A 247 4.62 -10.42 -10.69
C GLU A 247 4.51 -8.89 -10.73
N LEU A 248 5.14 -8.25 -11.73
CA LEU A 248 5.05 -6.80 -11.95
C LEU A 248 3.60 -6.31 -12.08
N LYS A 249 2.72 -7.06 -12.75
CA LYS A 249 1.30 -6.71 -12.90
C LYS A 249 0.66 -6.53 -11.54
N TYR A 250 0.89 -7.49 -10.65
CA TYR A 250 0.32 -7.51 -9.31
C TYR A 250 1.03 -6.54 -8.35
N ALA A 251 2.32 -6.29 -8.53
CA ALA A 251 3.04 -5.25 -7.80
C ALA A 251 2.43 -3.87 -8.09
N LEU A 252 2.13 -3.57 -9.36
CA LEU A 252 1.43 -2.36 -9.77
C LEU A 252 -0.02 -2.31 -9.24
N ARG A 253 -0.78 -3.42 -9.31
CA ARG A 253 -2.11 -3.48 -8.67
C ARG A 253 -2.04 -3.19 -7.16
N SER A 254 -0.99 -3.65 -6.49
CA SER A 254 -0.81 -3.38 -5.06
C SER A 254 -0.64 -1.88 -4.77
N VAL A 255 0.10 -1.15 -5.61
CA VAL A 255 0.21 0.32 -5.55
C VAL A 255 -1.17 0.96 -5.75
N TYR A 256 -1.87 0.60 -6.83
CA TYR A 256 -3.19 1.13 -7.15
C TYR A 256 -4.21 0.93 -6.02
N MET A 257 -4.20 -0.24 -5.38
CA MET A 257 -5.14 -0.58 -4.32
C MET A 257 -4.80 0.07 -2.97
N TYR A 258 -3.51 0.23 -2.65
CA TYR A 258 -3.08 0.45 -1.27
C TYR A 258 -2.14 1.65 -1.04
N ALA A 259 -1.63 2.28 -2.09
CA ALA A 259 -0.84 3.50 -2.03
C ALA A 259 -1.32 4.55 -3.06
N PRO A 260 -2.60 4.98 -3.01
CA PRO A 260 -3.19 5.87 -4.03
C PRO A 260 -2.65 7.31 -4.00
N TRP A 261 -1.73 7.61 -3.08
CA TRP A 261 -1.03 8.89 -2.96
C TRP A 261 0.26 8.94 -3.79
N ILE A 262 0.68 7.82 -4.40
CA ILE A 262 1.76 7.80 -5.38
C ILE A 262 1.35 8.60 -6.61
N ARG A 263 2.18 9.58 -6.97
CA ARG A 263 1.93 10.48 -8.10
C ARG A 263 2.21 9.80 -9.44
N ARG A 264 3.41 9.24 -9.65
CA ARG A 264 3.77 8.50 -10.87
C ARG A 264 4.53 7.22 -10.59
N ILE A 265 4.34 6.26 -11.48
CA ILE A 265 5.04 4.96 -11.52
C ILE A 265 6.05 4.98 -12.68
N TYR A 266 7.31 4.73 -12.38
CA TYR A 266 8.36 4.52 -13.36
C TYR A 266 8.75 3.05 -13.37
N ILE A 267 8.78 2.43 -14.55
CA ILE A 267 9.25 1.06 -14.73
C ILE A 267 10.58 1.16 -15.49
N VAL A 268 11.68 0.99 -14.78
CA VAL A 268 13.02 0.98 -15.35
C VAL A 268 13.29 -0.40 -15.93
N THR A 269 13.35 -0.47 -17.25
CA THR A 269 13.52 -1.72 -17.98
C THR A 269 14.01 -1.51 -19.41
N ASP A 270 14.88 -2.41 -19.87
CA ASP A 270 15.24 -2.53 -21.29
C ASP A 270 14.43 -3.62 -22.01
N SER A 271 13.53 -4.31 -21.29
CA SER A 271 12.66 -5.35 -21.86
C SER A 271 11.50 -4.75 -22.67
N PRO A 272 10.89 -5.50 -23.60
CA PRO A 272 9.67 -5.07 -24.26
C PRO A 272 8.55 -4.75 -23.24
N ARG A 273 7.66 -3.83 -23.61
CA ARG A 273 6.47 -3.52 -22.81
C ARG A 273 5.65 -4.81 -22.58
N PRO A 274 5.27 -5.15 -21.33
CA PRO A 274 4.42 -6.31 -21.07
C PRO A 274 3.11 -6.22 -21.85
N ARG A 275 2.62 -7.34 -22.38
CA ARG A 275 1.41 -7.37 -23.23
C ARG A 275 0.14 -6.88 -22.52
N TRP A 276 0.07 -7.05 -21.20
CA TRP A 276 -1.04 -6.62 -20.36
C TRP A 276 -1.01 -5.12 -20.04
N LEU A 277 0.14 -4.44 -20.21
CA LEU A 277 0.33 -3.04 -19.80
C LEU A 277 0.04 -2.10 -20.97
N ASP A 278 -0.97 -1.26 -20.83
CA ASP A 278 -1.32 -0.22 -21.79
C ASP A 278 -0.57 1.11 -21.55
N GLU A 279 -0.64 2.03 -22.50
CA GLU A 279 -0.18 3.40 -22.30
C GLU A 279 -1.07 4.12 -21.29
N HIS A 280 -0.46 4.77 -20.29
CA HIS A 280 -1.18 5.49 -19.25
C HIS A 280 -0.34 6.68 -18.76
N PRO A 281 -0.93 7.86 -18.50
CA PRO A 281 -0.18 9.05 -18.05
C PRO A 281 0.60 8.83 -16.74
N ASP A 282 0.08 7.99 -15.85
CA ASP A 282 0.69 7.72 -14.54
C ASP A 282 1.80 6.65 -14.58
N VAL A 283 1.98 5.93 -15.69
CA VAL A 283 2.96 4.85 -15.82
C VAL A 283 3.93 5.14 -16.96
N THR A 284 5.22 5.24 -16.65
CA THR A 284 6.27 5.50 -17.64
C THR A 284 7.29 4.39 -17.65
N LEU A 285 7.51 3.78 -18.83
CA LEU A 285 8.65 2.89 -19.02
C LEU A 285 9.89 3.75 -19.27
N VAL A 286 10.99 3.45 -18.59
CA VAL A 286 12.25 4.20 -18.67
C VAL A 286 13.35 3.24 -19.10
N ARG A 287 14.05 3.57 -20.18
CA ARG A 287 15.18 2.79 -20.66
C ARG A 287 16.44 3.12 -19.88
N SER A 288 17.41 2.20 -19.86
CA SER A 288 18.72 2.46 -19.28
C SER A 288 19.39 3.69 -19.92
N GLU A 289 19.25 3.87 -21.23
CA GLU A 289 19.81 5.02 -21.96
C GLU A 289 19.22 6.37 -21.54
N ASP A 290 18.02 6.41 -20.96
CA ASP A 290 17.37 7.65 -20.54
C ASP A 290 17.95 8.23 -19.23
N HIS A 291 18.67 7.43 -18.45
CA HIS A 291 19.09 7.81 -17.10
C HIS A 291 20.53 7.42 -16.73
N PHE A 292 21.23 6.62 -17.54
CA PHE A 292 22.65 6.35 -17.31
C PHE A 292 23.50 7.57 -17.70
N ARG A 293 24.45 7.94 -16.82
CA ARG A 293 25.42 9.02 -17.11
C ARG A 293 26.33 8.69 -18.30
N ASP A 294 26.86 7.48 -18.36
CA ASP A 294 27.75 7.01 -19.42
C ASP A 294 27.05 5.91 -20.21
N LEU A 295 26.75 6.17 -21.48
CA LEU A 295 26.07 5.21 -22.33
C LEU A 295 27.00 4.08 -22.82
N SER A 296 28.32 4.26 -22.74
CA SER A 296 29.30 3.23 -23.14
C SER A 296 29.29 2.02 -22.20
N VAL A 297 28.74 2.19 -20.99
CA VAL A 297 28.58 1.09 -20.03
C VAL A 297 27.30 0.28 -20.21
N LEU A 298 26.51 0.59 -21.23
CA LEU A 298 25.34 -0.20 -21.60
C LEU A 298 25.67 -1.27 -22.66
N PRO A 299 24.79 -2.28 -22.85
CA PRO A 299 23.72 -2.68 -21.95
C PRO A 299 24.26 -3.36 -20.68
N THR A 300 23.53 -3.25 -19.56
CA THR A 300 23.88 -3.87 -18.28
C THR A 300 22.89 -4.96 -17.88
N HIS A 301 23.36 -5.96 -17.15
CA HIS A 301 22.55 -7.02 -16.52
C HIS A 301 22.67 -6.97 -14.99
N ASN A 302 23.14 -5.83 -14.46
CA ASN A 302 23.42 -5.62 -13.05
C ASN A 302 22.39 -4.66 -12.44
N SER A 303 21.56 -5.17 -11.53
CA SER A 303 20.59 -4.31 -10.84
C SER A 303 21.28 -3.22 -10.02
N HIS A 304 22.45 -3.48 -9.42
CA HIS A 304 23.20 -2.47 -8.66
C HIS A 304 23.65 -1.31 -9.56
N ALA A 305 24.01 -1.60 -10.81
CA ALA A 305 24.35 -0.57 -11.79
C ALA A 305 23.14 0.33 -12.07
N VAL A 306 21.98 -0.26 -12.35
CA VAL A 306 20.72 0.48 -12.60
C VAL A 306 20.28 1.28 -11.37
N GLU A 307 20.27 0.63 -10.20
CA GLU A 307 19.93 1.22 -8.90
C GLU A 307 20.80 2.45 -8.57
N SER A 308 22.08 2.45 -8.98
CA SER A 308 22.99 3.58 -8.77
C SER A 308 22.69 4.82 -9.61
N GLN A 309 21.82 4.70 -10.62
CA GLN A 309 21.53 5.76 -11.58
C GLN A 309 20.09 6.32 -11.48
N LEU A 310 19.23 5.77 -10.61
CA LEU A 310 17.78 6.09 -10.59
C LEU A 310 17.45 7.57 -10.36
N HIS A 311 18.29 8.31 -9.62
CA HIS A 311 18.07 9.75 -9.36
C HIS A 311 18.13 10.62 -10.62
N ARG A 312 18.60 10.07 -11.74
CA ARG A 312 18.67 10.76 -13.05
C ARG A 312 17.43 10.61 -13.91
N ILE A 313 16.47 9.76 -13.51
CA ILE A 313 15.25 9.55 -14.28
C ILE A 313 14.56 10.89 -14.56
N PRO A 314 14.32 11.25 -15.84
CA PRO A 314 13.63 12.48 -16.19
C PRO A 314 12.24 12.57 -15.56
N GLY A 315 11.91 13.71 -14.94
CA GLY A 315 10.61 13.96 -14.33
C GLY A 315 10.38 13.31 -12.95
N LEU A 316 11.32 12.51 -12.44
CA LEU A 316 11.23 11.90 -11.11
C LEU A 316 11.19 12.97 -10.01
N ALA A 317 10.27 12.84 -9.06
CA ALA A 317 10.12 13.72 -7.91
C ALA A 317 11.30 13.62 -6.94
N GLU A 318 11.57 14.68 -6.17
CA GLU A 318 12.64 14.69 -5.15
C GLU A 318 12.48 13.54 -4.15
N HIS A 319 11.25 13.19 -3.78
CA HIS A 319 10.94 12.06 -2.92
C HIS A 319 10.35 10.93 -3.76
N PHE A 320 10.89 9.72 -3.62
CA PHE A 320 10.36 8.58 -4.34
C PHE A 320 10.60 7.28 -3.57
N LEU A 321 9.86 6.25 -3.93
CA LEU A 321 10.08 4.89 -3.47
C LEU A 321 10.81 4.08 -4.53
N TYR A 322 11.73 3.21 -4.12
CA TYR A 322 12.24 2.13 -4.97
C TYR A 322 11.58 0.81 -4.60
N SER A 323 11.26 -0.01 -5.60
CA SER A 323 10.67 -1.33 -5.41
C SER A 323 11.07 -2.30 -6.52
N ASN A 324 10.92 -3.59 -6.25
CA ASN A 324 11.04 -4.67 -7.24
C ASN A 324 9.66 -5.26 -7.55
N ASP A 325 9.58 -6.05 -8.62
CA ASP A 325 8.37 -6.78 -9.01
C ASP A 325 7.94 -7.86 -8.00
N ASP A 326 8.85 -8.32 -7.13
CA ASP A 326 8.58 -9.27 -6.06
C ASP A 326 8.17 -8.63 -4.72
N MET A 327 8.05 -7.30 -4.65
CA MET A 327 7.67 -6.53 -3.46
C MET A 327 6.25 -5.98 -3.59
N PHE A 328 5.44 -6.17 -2.55
CA PHE A 328 4.03 -5.80 -2.60
C PHE A 328 3.54 -5.04 -1.38
N PHE A 329 2.61 -4.10 -1.60
CA PHE A 329 1.81 -3.51 -0.53
C PHE A 329 0.73 -4.50 -0.08
N GLY A 330 0.71 -4.88 1.20
CA GLY A 330 -0.21 -5.88 1.76
C GLY A 330 -1.56 -5.32 2.23
N ARG A 331 -1.62 -4.03 2.54
CA ARG A 331 -2.82 -3.31 2.99
C ARG A 331 -2.65 -1.81 2.73
N PRO A 332 -3.72 -1.00 2.83
CA PRO A 332 -3.59 0.46 2.69
C PRO A 332 -2.54 1.04 3.64
N VAL A 333 -1.64 1.86 3.11
CA VAL A 333 -0.59 2.56 3.87
C VAL A 333 -0.64 4.06 3.62
N ASP A 334 -0.15 4.84 4.59
CA ASP A 334 -0.01 6.29 4.51
C ASP A 334 1.46 6.65 4.21
N PRO A 335 1.76 7.74 3.46
CA PRO A 335 3.14 8.14 3.16
C PRO A 335 4.00 8.35 4.41
N SER A 336 3.41 8.58 5.58
CA SER A 336 4.12 8.71 6.85
C SER A 336 4.85 7.44 7.30
N ILE A 337 4.56 6.27 6.72
CA ILE A 337 5.35 5.06 6.93
C ILE A 337 6.76 5.18 6.31
N PHE A 338 6.90 6.00 5.27
CA PHE A 338 8.11 6.18 4.47
C PHE A 338 8.82 7.52 4.71
N PHE A 339 8.07 8.58 5.01
CA PHE A 339 8.63 9.91 5.20
C PHE A 339 8.11 10.59 6.46
N SER A 340 8.86 11.56 6.98
CA SER A 340 8.31 12.58 7.89
C SER A 340 7.81 13.77 7.07
N PRO A 341 6.97 14.64 7.67
CA PRO A 341 6.55 15.89 7.03
C PRO A 341 7.72 16.80 6.65
N GLY A 342 8.84 16.71 7.37
CA GLY A 342 10.09 17.42 7.06
C GLY A 342 11.00 16.73 6.03
N GLY A 343 10.53 15.67 5.36
CA GLY A 343 11.30 14.97 4.32
C GLY A 343 12.37 14.00 4.84
N ILE A 344 12.30 13.60 6.12
CA ILE A 344 13.18 12.55 6.67
C ILE A 344 12.69 11.19 6.18
N THR A 345 13.56 10.40 5.56
CA THR A 345 13.21 9.06 5.08
C THR A 345 13.16 8.03 6.21
N LYS A 346 12.27 7.05 6.13
CA LYS A 346 12.07 6.00 7.15
C LYS A 346 12.24 4.62 6.51
N PHE A 347 13.31 3.92 6.85
CA PHE A 347 13.63 2.61 6.25
C PHE A 347 13.47 1.48 7.26
N ILE A 348 13.19 0.26 6.79
CA ILE A 348 12.89 -0.89 7.65
C ILE A 348 14.13 -1.77 7.74
N GLU A 349 14.72 -1.89 8.93
CA GLU A 349 15.82 -2.81 9.17
C GLU A 349 15.33 -4.26 9.31
N ALA A 350 16.02 -5.19 8.66
CA ALA A 350 15.79 -6.61 8.85
C ALA A 350 16.43 -7.13 10.14
N THR A 351 15.91 -8.26 10.60
CA THR A 351 16.56 -9.00 11.70
C THR A 351 17.87 -9.66 11.27
N THR A 352 18.02 -9.95 9.98
CA THR A 352 19.18 -10.59 9.36
C THR A 352 20.45 -9.75 9.50
N ARG A 353 21.55 -10.41 9.87
CA ARG A 353 22.87 -9.79 10.03
C ARG A 353 23.70 -9.96 8.77
N ILE A 354 24.44 -8.92 8.40
CA ILE A 354 25.42 -8.99 7.30
C ILE A 354 26.55 -9.98 7.61
N GLY A 355 26.81 -10.27 8.90
CA GLY A 355 27.89 -11.17 9.31
C GLY A 355 29.27 -10.49 9.32
N MET A 356 30.30 -11.28 9.64
CA MET A 356 31.68 -10.81 9.81
C MET A 356 32.48 -10.86 8.48
N GLY A 357 33.66 -10.24 8.51
CA GLY A 357 34.64 -10.24 7.42
C GLY A 357 34.30 -9.32 6.25
N ASP A 358 35.27 -9.18 5.35
CA ASP A 358 35.18 -8.40 4.11
C ASP A 358 34.61 -9.25 2.95
N SER A 359 34.47 -8.64 1.77
CA SER A 359 33.96 -9.29 0.56
C SER A 359 34.74 -10.56 0.18
N ASN A 360 34.06 -11.53 -0.42
CA ASN A 360 34.66 -12.77 -0.92
C ASN A 360 33.97 -13.17 -2.24
N ALA A 361 34.77 -13.52 -3.25
CA ALA A 361 34.29 -13.89 -4.58
C ALA A 361 33.30 -15.07 -4.58
N SER A 362 33.33 -15.95 -3.58
CA SER A 362 32.38 -17.07 -3.48
C SER A 362 31.00 -16.67 -2.94
N ARG A 363 30.85 -15.47 -2.37
CA ARG A 363 29.57 -14.98 -1.84
C ARG A 363 28.73 -14.34 -2.95
N SER A 364 27.42 -14.32 -2.75
CA SER A 364 26.49 -13.61 -3.64
C SER A 364 26.82 -12.12 -3.74
N GLY A 365 26.44 -11.50 -4.86
CA GLY A 365 26.59 -10.05 -5.04
C GLY A 365 25.89 -9.22 -3.96
N PHE A 366 24.74 -9.70 -3.46
CA PHE A 366 24.01 -9.07 -2.35
C PHE A 366 24.83 -9.03 -1.05
N GLU A 367 25.43 -10.15 -0.67
CA GLU A 367 26.24 -10.26 0.56
C GLU A 367 27.53 -9.45 0.48
N ASN A 368 28.14 -9.39 -0.71
CA ASN A 368 29.34 -8.61 -0.94
C ASN A 368 29.04 -7.11 -0.94
N ALA A 369 27.99 -6.67 -1.63
CA ALA A 369 27.64 -5.24 -1.69
C ALA A 369 27.34 -4.66 -0.30
N ALA A 370 26.65 -5.41 0.57
CA ALA A 370 26.43 -4.98 1.95
C ALA A 370 27.74 -4.75 2.74
N ARG A 371 28.78 -5.54 2.46
CA ARG A 371 30.11 -5.39 3.08
C ARG A 371 30.91 -4.24 2.49
N VAL A 372 30.82 -4.03 1.18
CA VAL A 372 31.39 -2.84 0.51
C VAL A 372 30.77 -1.59 1.12
N ASN A 373 29.44 -1.53 1.19
CA ASN A 373 28.71 -0.42 1.79
C ASN A 373 29.12 -0.18 3.25
N ARG A 374 29.21 -1.24 4.07
CA ARG A 374 29.68 -1.15 5.45
C ARG A 374 31.08 -0.52 5.53
N ARG A 375 32.00 -0.96 4.67
CA ARG A 375 33.38 -0.46 4.66
C ARG A 375 33.40 1.04 4.37
N LEU A 376 32.72 1.48 3.32
CA LEU A 376 32.62 2.89 2.94
C LEU A 376 32.05 3.76 4.08
N LEU A 377 30.94 3.31 4.67
CA LEU A 377 30.30 4.04 5.77
C LEU A 377 31.18 4.07 7.03
N ARG A 378 31.89 2.98 7.33
CA ARG A 378 32.83 2.93 8.46
C ARG A 378 34.00 3.86 8.25
N GLU A 379 34.58 3.88 7.05
CA GLU A 379 35.68 4.78 6.70
C GLU A 379 35.24 6.24 6.80
N ARG A 380 34.02 6.55 6.34
CA ARG A 380 33.49 7.92 6.32
C ARG A 380 33.03 8.46 7.68
N PHE A 381 32.38 7.63 8.49
CA PHE A 381 31.69 8.06 9.71
C PHE A 381 32.23 7.42 10.99
N GLY A 382 33.16 6.46 10.90
CA GLY A 382 33.70 5.75 12.06
C GLY A 382 32.73 4.74 12.69
N ALA A 383 31.60 4.43 12.05
CA ALA A 383 30.57 3.52 12.55
C ALA A 383 30.24 2.41 11.56
N MET A 384 29.94 1.20 12.05
CA MET A 384 29.65 0.05 11.20
C MET A 384 28.16 -0.30 11.15
N THR A 385 27.68 -0.69 9.96
CA THR A 385 26.34 -1.25 9.76
C THR A 385 26.35 -2.75 10.06
N THR A 386 25.29 -3.27 10.69
CA THR A 386 25.26 -4.68 11.15
C THR A 386 24.10 -5.50 10.58
N ARG A 387 23.09 -4.86 10.02
CA ARG A 387 21.84 -5.48 9.56
C ARG A 387 21.63 -5.25 8.07
N HIS A 388 20.91 -6.18 7.44
CA HIS A 388 20.27 -5.93 6.15
C HIS A 388 18.99 -5.14 6.35
N LEU A 389 18.35 -4.76 5.25
CA LEU A 389 17.03 -4.14 5.25
C LEU A 389 15.97 -5.17 4.89
N GLU A 390 14.74 -4.94 5.33
CA GLU A 390 13.60 -5.74 4.89
C GLU A 390 13.39 -5.55 3.38
N HIS A 391 13.06 -6.64 2.68
CA HIS A 391 12.83 -6.62 1.24
C HIS A 391 11.42 -6.10 0.94
N ALA A 392 11.26 -4.78 1.03
CA ALA A 392 10.04 -4.02 0.81
C ALA A 392 10.37 -2.70 0.09
N ALA A 393 9.35 -1.98 -0.40
CA ALA A 393 9.56 -0.68 -1.02
C ALA A 393 10.32 0.26 -0.07
N THR A 394 11.33 0.98 -0.56
CA THR A 394 12.21 1.82 0.26
C THR A 394 12.18 3.29 -0.15
N PRO A 395 12.18 4.24 0.81
CA PRO A 395 12.15 5.67 0.50
C PRO A 395 13.52 6.25 0.20
N LEU A 396 13.58 7.04 -0.87
CA LEU A 396 14.77 7.68 -1.39
C LEU A 396 14.52 9.15 -1.67
N ARG A 397 15.61 9.92 -1.67
CA ARG A 397 15.66 11.33 -2.06
C ARG A 397 16.66 11.52 -3.18
N LYS A 398 16.25 12.18 -4.26
CA LYS A 398 17.13 12.43 -5.41
C LYS A 398 18.37 13.23 -5.00
N SER A 399 18.20 14.26 -4.17
CA SER A 399 19.32 15.08 -3.71
C SER A 399 20.35 14.27 -2.91
N VAL A 400 19.90 13.34 -2.07
CA VAL A 400 20.78 12.51 -1.24
C VAL A 400 21.46 11.44 -2.08
N MET A 401 20.81 10.89 -3.10
CA MET A 401 21.47 9.98 -4.05
C MET A 401 22.55 10.69 -4.88
N ALA A 402 22.30 11.93 -5.33
CA ALA A 402 23.30 12.72 -6.05
C ALA A 402 24.52 13.05 -5.17
N GLU A 403 24.28 13.39 -3.90
CA GLU A 403 25.36 13.61 -2.91
C GLU A 403 26.16 12.33 -2.67
N LEU A 404 25.47 11.19 -2.49
CA LEU A 404 26.09 9.89 -2.26
C LEU A 404 27.00 9.48 -3.43
N GLU A 405 26.55 9.72 -4.67
CA GLU A 405 27.35 9.48 -5.86
C GLU A 405 28.58 10.38 -5.93
N ALA A 406 28.46 11.65 -5.55
CA ALA A 406 29.61 12.56 -5.52
C ALA A 406 30.64 12.17 -4.45
N GLU A 407 30.17 11.72 -3.29
CA GLU A 407 31.03 11.28 -2.18
C GLU A 407 31.79 9.98 -2.51
N PHE A 408 31.12 9.03 -3.17
CA PHE A 408 31.65 7.71 -3.51
C PHE A 408 31.77 7.50 -5.02
N GLU A 409 32.21 8.54 -5.74
CA GLU A 409 32.28 8.55 -7.21
C GLU A 409 33.04 7.36 -7.80
N PRO A 410 34.20 6.93 -7.26
CA PRO A 410 34.91 5.76 -7.78
C PRO A 410 34.06 4.49 -7.72
N GLU A 411 33.38 4.24 -6.61
CA GLU A 411 32.53 3.06 -6.41
C GLU A 411 31.26 3.11 -7.26
N PHE A 412 30.64 4.28 -7.41
CA PHE A 412 29.49 4.47 -8.30
C PHE A 412 29.88 4.25 -9.76
N THR A 413 30.99 4.81 -10.20
CA THR A 413 31.49 4.66 -11.57
C THR A 413 31.82 3.19 -11.88
N ALA A 414 32.52 2.51 -10.96
CA ALA A 414 32.85 1.10 -11.11
C ALA A 414 31.59 0.20 -11.12
N THR A 415 30.62 0.48 -10.23
CA THR A 415 29.36 -0.27 -10.17
C THR A 415 28.52 -0.07 -11.43
N ALA A 416 28.39 1.17 -11.91
CA ALA A 416 27.68 1.49 -13.14
C ALA A 416 28.32 0.82 -14.37
N ALA A 417 29.65 0.70 -14.40
CA ALA A 417 30.39 0.02 -15.45
C ALA A 417 30.27 -1.52 -15.39
N SER A 418 29.92 -2.09 -14.23
CA SER A 418 29.86 -3.54 -14.04
C SER A 418 28.64 -4.14 -14.70
N ARG A 419 28.87 -5.03 -15.67
CA ARG A 419 27.82 -5.67 -16.47
C ARG A 419 27.00 -6.71 -15.69
N PHE A 420 27.59 -7.31 -14.65
CA PHE A 420 26.95 -8.26 -13.73
C PHE A 420 27.26 -7.86 -12.30
N ARG A 421 26.47 -8.38 -11.34
CA ARG A 421 26.75 -8.15 -9.92
C ARG A 421 28.18 -8.61 -9.59
N SER A 422 28.97 -7.70 -9.03
CA SER A 422 30.36 -7.93 -8.64
C SER A 422 30.52 -7.89 -7.13
N ALA A 423 31.57 -8.54 -6.62
CA ALA A 423 31.96 -8.47 -5.21
C ALA A 423 32.42 -7.05 -4.76
N SER A 424 32.63 -6.16 -5.72
CA SER A 424 33.03 -4.76 -5.53
C SER A 424 31.87 -3.76 -5.67
N ASP A 425 30.67 -4.21 -6.04
CA ASP A 425 29.55 -3.32 -6.25
C ASP A 425 29.10 -2.64 -4.95
N VAL A 426 28.57 -1.43 -5.08
CA VAL A 426 27.71 -0.84 -4.05
C VAL A 426 26.26 -1.18 -4.34
N SER A 427 25.50 -1.50 -3.28
CA SER A 427 24.05 -1.59 -3.38
C SER A 427 23.44 -0.31 -2.82
N VAL A 428 22.98 0.56 -3.73
CA VAL A 428 22.57 1.93 -3.39
C VAL A 428 21.22 1.93 -2.67
N THR A 429 20.21 1.36 -3.32
CA THR A 429 18.83 1.32 -2.80
C THR A 429 18.67 0.31 -1.66
N ASN A 430 19.56 -0.68 -1.57
CA ASN A 430 19.58 -1.64 -0.49
C ASN A 430 20.84 -1.45 0.38
N SER A 431 20.65 -0.75 1.50
CA SER A 431 21.60 -0.39 2.57
C SER A 431 22.45 0.88 2.41
N LEU A 432 23.14 1.17 1.29
CA LEU A 432 24.09 2.30 1.26
C LEU A 432 23.41 3.64 1.50
N TYR A 433 22.38 3.96 0.71
CA TYR A 433 21.61 5.20 0.86
C TYR A 433 21.06 5.34 2.28
N HIS A 434 20.41 4.29 2.79
CA HIS A 434 19.65 4.37 4.03
C HIS A 434 20.53 4.62 5.24
N TYR A 435 21.67 3.92 5.32
CA TYR A 435 22.61 4.14 6.42
C TYR A 435 23.41 5.43 6.24
N TYR A 436 23.74 5.84 5.02
CA TYR A 436 24.32 7.16 4.78
C TYR A 436 23.39 8.28 5.24
N ALA A 437 22.11 8.21 4.83
CA ALA A 437 21.08 9.15 5.23
C ALA A 437 20.86 9.13 6.75
N LEU A 438 20.90 7.96 7.41
CA LEU A 438 20.82 7.84 8.87
C LEU A 438 22.01 8.53 9.55
N MET A 439 23.23 8.22 9.13
CA MET A 439 24.48 8.74 9.72
C MET A 439 24.65 10.25 9.50
N THR A 440 23.89 10.83 8.57
CA THR A 440 23.85 12.27 8.27
C THR A 440 22.58 12.95 8.78
N GLY A 441 21.75 12.26 9.58
CA GLY A 441 20.57 12.84 10.23
C GLY A 441 19.36 13.07 9.30
N ARG A 442 19.34 12.42 8.13
CA ARG A 442 18.31 12.55 7.08
C ARG A 442 17.43 11.31 6.93
N ALA A 443 17.68 10.27 7.72
CA ALA A 443 16.82 9.10 7.85
C ALA A 443 16.65 8.66 9.30
N VAL A 444 15.59 7.89 9.56
CA VAL A 444 15.36 7.15 10.80
C VAL A 444 14.92 5.73 10.49
N VAL A 445 15.04 4.83 11.46
CA VAL A 445 14.52 3.46 11.35
C VAL A 445 13.00 3.47 11.55
N GLN A 446 12.28 2.75 10.69
CA GLN A 446 10.85 2.48 10.83
C GLN A 446 10.63 1.23 11.68
N GLU A 447 10.11 1.42 12.89
CA GLU A 447 9.92 0.32 13.86
C GLU A 447 8.52 -0.28 13.86
N ASN A 448 7.54 0.39 13.22
CA ASN A 448 6.12 0.02 13.29
C ASN A 448 5.59 -0.71 12.04
N ALA A 449 6.42 -0.89 11.01
CA ALA A 449 6.00 -1.56 9.79
C ALA A 449 5.95 -3.09 9.99
N ALA A 450 4.85 -3.71 9.60
CA ALA A 450 4.71 -5.16 9.58
C ALA A 450 5.11 -5.69 8.20
N VAL A 451 6.24 -6.42 8.12
CA VAL A 451 6.76 -7.01 6.88
C VAL A 451 6.75 -8.53 6.94
N LYS A 452 6.55 -9.18 5.79
CA LYS A 452 6.66 -10.64 5.66
C LYS A 452 7.45 -11.05 4.42
N TYR A 453 8.62 -11.65 4.64
CA TYR A 453 9.31 -12.42 3.60
C TYR A 453 8.65 -13.79 3.42
N VAL A 454 8.40 -14.17 2.18
CA VAL A 454 7.87 -15.49 1.79
C VAL A 454 8.82 -16.13 0.78
N ASP A 455 9.43 -17.25 1.17
CA ASP A 455 10.13 -18.12 0.24
C ASP A 455 9.12 -19.01 -0.49
N THR A 456 8.84 -18.68 -1.74
CA THR A 456 7.81 -19.35 -2.56
C THR A 456 8.20 -20.76 -2.98
N THR A 457 9.45 -21.16 -2.78
CA THR A 457 9.95 -22.49 -3.15
C THR A 457 9.79 -23.53 -2.02
N MET A 458 9.32 -23.10 -0.85
CA MET A 458 9.18 -23.92 0.34
C MET A 458 7.72 -24.27 0.63
N HIS A 459 7.46 -25.44 1.23
CA HIS A 459 6.10 -25.78 1.70
C HIS A 459 5.56 -24.76 2.70
N GLN A 460 6.45 -24.19 3.52
CA GLN A 460 6.10 -23.15 4.48
C GLN A 460 5.67 -21.85 3.78
N GLY A 461 6.29 -21.50 2.65
CA GLY A 461 5.91 -20.31 1.87
C GLY A 461 4.47 -20.40 1.35
N VAL A 462 4.07 -21.57 0.85
CA VAL A 462 2.67 -21.82 0.43
C VAL A 462 1.69 -21.65 1.60
N LYS A 463 2.05 -22.12 2.79
CA LYS A 463 1.24 -21.90 4.01
C LYS A 463 1.17 -20.43 4.40
N ASP A 464 2.28 -19.71 4.28
CA ASP A 464 2.37 -18.29 4.60
C ASP A 464 1.52 -17.45 3.64
N MET A 465 1.51 -17.75 2.33
CA MET A 465 0.61 -17.10 1.36
C MET A 465 -0.87 -17.29 1.72
N ARG A 466 -1.29 -18.51 2.09
CA ARG A 466 -2.67 -18.76 2.55
C ARG A 466 -3.01 -17.97 3.82
N LYS A 467 -2.05 -17.85 4.75
CA LYS A 467 -2.22 -17.06 5.97
C LYS A 467 -2.31 -15.56 5.67
N LEU A 468 -1.48 -15.06 4.75
CA LEU A 468 -1.52 -13.69 4.27
C LEU A 468 -2.87 -13.38 3.63
N LEU A 469 -3.38 -14.24 2.75
CA LEU A 469 -4.66 -14.05 2.09
C LEU A 469 -5.83 -13.98 3.08
N LYS A 470 -5.83 -14.85 4.09
CA LYS A 470 -6.86 -14.86 5.15
C LYS A 470 -6.81 -13.63 6.04
N ASN A 471 -5.62 -13.18 6.43
CA ASN A 471 -5.44 -12.19 7.49
C ASN A 471 -5.27 -10.76 6.96
N ARG A 472 -4.58 -10.59 5.82
CA ARG A 472 -4.19 -9.31 5.22
C ARG A 472 -3.65 -8.30 6.25
N GLY A 473 -2.79 -8.82 7.12
CA GLY A 473 -2.38 -8.16 8.37
C GLY A 473 -1.00 -7.51 8.34
N VAL A 474 -0.35 -7.44 7.18
CA VAL A 474 1.00 -6.88 7.01
C VAL A 474 0.94 -5.65 6.10
N ASP A 475 1.85 -4.70 6.32
CA ASP A 475 2.04 -3.52 5.48
C ASP A 475 2.68 -3.90 4.16
N PHE A 476 3.70 -4.76 4.22
CA PHE A 476 4.48 -5.21 3.08
C PHE A 476 4.72 -6.71 3.12
N PHE A 477 4.85 -7.32 1.95
CA PHE A 477 5.40 -8.66 1.85
C PHE A 477 6.19 -8.79 0.54
N CYS A 478 7.09 -9.76 0.50
CA CYS A 478 7.77 -10.14 -0.73
C CYS A 478 7.65 -11.63 -1.00
N LEU A 479 7.63 -11.98 -2.29
CA LEU A 479 7.51 -13.35 -2.78
C LEU A 479 8.77 -13.69 -3.57
N ASN A 480 9.76 -14.31 -2.92
CA ASN A 480 11.05 -14.57 -3.53
C ASN A 480 11.38 -16.07 -3.56
N ASP A 481 12.38 -16.46 -4.34
CA ASP A 481 12.78 -17.84 -4.54
C ASP A 481 14.00 -18.18 -3.69
N GLY A 482 13.86 -19.26 -2.91
CA GLY A 482 14.98 -19.90 -2.22
C GLY A 482 15.89 -20.67 -3.17
N SER A 483 17.15 -20.81 -2.78
CA SER A 483 18.16 -21.58 -3.54
C SER A 483 17.97 -23.11 -3.44
N PHE A 484 17.14 -23.58 -2.49
CA PHE A 484 16.93 -25.00 -2.19
C PHE A 484 15.44 -25.34 -2.21
N PRO A 485 14.81 -25.50 -3.40
CA PRO A 485 13.38 -25.67 -3.52
C PRO A 485 12.88 -27.01 -2.95
N GLU A 486 11.81 -26.98 -2.16
CA GLU A 486 11.09 -28.17 -1.67
C GLU A 486 9.88 -28.55 -2.55
N ILE A 487 9.38 -27.63 -3.37
CA ILE A 487 8.23 -27.84 -4.26
C ILE A 487 8.64 -27.71 -5.73
N SER A 488 7.87 -28.35 -6.63
CA SER A 488 8.11 -28.23 -8.07
C SER A 488 7.83 -26.81 -8.57
N ALA A 489 8.50 -26.43 -9.66
CA ALA A 489 8.29 -25.14 -10.31
C ALA A 489 6.83 -24.91 -10.71
N GLU A 490 6.16 -25.95 -11.23
CA GLU A 490 4.74 -25.90 -11.60
C GLU A 490 3.84 -25.65 -10.38
N ALA A 491 4.09 -26.36 -9.27
CA ALA A 491 3.33 -26.19 -8.04
C ALA A 491 3.50 -24.78 -7.45
N ARG A 492 4.74 -24.24 -7.48
CA ARG A 492 5.03 -22.85 -7.12
C ARG A 492 4.24 -21.89 -7.99
N THR A 493 4.40 -21.95 -9.31
CA THR A 493 3.75 -21.04 -10.26
C THR A 493 2.25 -20.98 -10.03
N LYS A 494 1.60 -22.14 -9.90
CA LYS A 494 0.17 -22.22 -9.60
C LYS A 494 -0.18 -21.57 -8.26
N ALA A 495 0.63 -21.80 -7.22
CA ALA A 495 0.39 -21.24 -5.89
C ALA A 495 0.56 -19.71 -5.84
N VAL A 496 1.59 -19.17 -6.51
CA VAL A 496 1.87 -17.73 -6.54
C VAL A 496 0.84 -16.99 -7.39
N ILE A 497 0.54 -17.46 -8.60
CA ILE A 497 -0.48 -16.85 -9.47
C ILE A 497 -1.84 -16.83 -8.76
N GLY A 498 -2.29 -17.97 -8.24
CA GLY A 498 -3.58 -18.03 -7.54
C GLY A 498 -3.62 -17.12 -6.30
N PHE A 499 -2.50 -17.03 -5.55
CA PHE A 499 -2.40 -16.09 -4.44
C PHE A 499 -2.52 -14.64 -4.92
N LEU A 500 -1.78 -14.22 -5.95
CA LEU A 500 -1.75 -12.84 -6.42
C LEU A 500 -3.09 -12.42 -7.05
N GLU A 501 -3.73 -13.30 -7.83
CA GLU A 501 -5.09 -13.09 -8.37
C GLU A 501 -6.11 -12.86 -7.25
N GLU A 502 -6.05 -13.67 -6.20
CA GLU A 502 -6.96 -13.56 -5.07
C GLU A 502 -6.61 -12.38 -4.14
N TYR A 503 -5.33 -12.00 -4.03
CA TYR A 503 -4.89 -10.91 -3.18
C TYR A 503 -5.16 -9.54 -3.82
N TYR A 504 -4.94 -9.43 -5.14
CA TYR A 504 -5.11 -8.22 -5.94
C TYR A 504 -6.08 -8.43 -7.12
N PRO A 505 -7.37 -8.73 -6.84
CA PRO A 505 -8.34 -9.07 -7.87
C PRO A 505 -8.81 -7.87 -8.70
N ILE A 506 -8.50 -6.64 -8.28
CA ILE A 506 -8.97 -5.41 -8.93
C ILE A 506 -7.96 -4.99 -10.00
N PRO A 507 -8.32 -5.00 -11.30
CA PRO A 507 -7.46 -4.50 -12.36
C PRO A 507 -7.16 -3.00 -12.17
N ALA A 508 -5.92 -2.63 -12.41
CA ALA A 508 -5.48 -1.24 -12.43
C ALA A 508 -5.82 -0.58 -13.79
N PRO A 509 -5.97 0.76 -13.85
CA PRO A 509 -6.45 1.46 -15.05
C PRO A 509 -5.49 1.41 -16.25
N TRP A 510 -4.22 1.06 -16.02
CA TRP A 510 -3.21 0.86 -17.07
C TRP A 510 -3.17 -0.58 -17.59
N GLU A 511 -4.06 -1.46 -17.16
CA GLU A 511 -4.18 -2.80 -17.73
C GLU A 511 -5.09 -2.76 -18.96
N ARG A 512 -4.69 -3.45 -20.03
CA ARG A 512 -5.54 -3.62 -21.21
C ARG A 512 -6.82 -4.36 -20.82
N ALA A 513 -7.95 -3.92 -21.38
CA ALA A 513 -9.18 -4.69 -21.34
C ALA A 513 -8.97 -6.00 -22.13
N ASP A 514 -9.28 -7.13 -21.50
CA ASP A 514 -9.23 -8.46 -22.13
C ASP A 514 -10.25 -8.61 -23.27
#